data_AF-A0A151ITU7-F1
#
_entry.id   AF-A0A151ITU7-F1
#
_cell.length_a   1.000
_cell.length_b   1.000
_cell.length_c   1.000
_cell.angle_alpha   90.00
_cell.angle_beta   90.00
_cell.angle_gamma   90.00
#
_symmetry.space_group_name_H-M   'P 1'
#
loop_
_entity.id
_entity.type
_entity.pdbx_description
1 polymer ?
#
loop_
_entity_poly.entity_id
_entity_poly.type
_entity_poly.pdbx_seq_one_letter_code
_entity_poly.pdbx_strand_id
1 'polypeptide(L)'
;MEGDLSEQATQLNTREEYVAWEQRCDEFIESLKEQSRIKRPRLSIGNRQSVIACIARLESLKGSVRGRFVHVGAGHGLRWRTIETAFESRILTGAVINSNYIELRRFLEDASETVLERVQCIMQRYINLAVNANKLNPLRAGCHIKLPREIMLKRAVINVQSTDNACFAWSVIAALHQGNAHRTSSYPHYSSVLNLQDIQFPMTLSQIKKFEALNDISINVYAIEKGIVPIRLTDRKRSKHVNLLYVEDDSAGHFALIKDLSRLVSSQINRYGHRKYFCDRCLHYFDSSAKLEIHTEDCGKLNDCAIRLPSEDDKWLSFHNHCRKERVPFVVYADLEDYTVDNAYGFLANKKVPGFMKDENNGAVMTEFVGLRAKMYASRVEGKKDAKKAKDVKSSVVAKSITFEDYPCCLNDAIEMTRRQPCIRSKLHEVYTISETKIALSPHDDKRYIVSGSTDTLPWGHYRCK
;
A
#
# COMPACT_ATOMS: atom_id res chain seq x y z
N MET A 1 -9.98 29.64 3.68
CA MET A 1 -9.15 29.86 4.88
C MET A 1 -7.82 29.12 4.79
N GLU A 2 -7.78 27.81 4.55
CA GLU A 2 -6.51 27.07 4.35
C GLU A 2 -5.63 27.61 3.20
N GLY A 3 -6.22 27.87 2.02
CA GLY A 3 -5.49 28.41 0.86
C GLY A 3 -4.90 29.80 1.11
N ASP A 4 -5.64 30.65 1.82
CA ASP A 4 -5.23 32.02 2.19
C ASP A 4 -4.07 32.01 3.20
N LEU A 5 -4.11 31.14 4.21
CA LEU A 5 -2.98 30.93 5.14
C LEU A 5 -1.74 30.36 4.43
N SER A 6 -1.93 29.56 3.38
CA SER A 6 -0.85 28.98 2.58
C SER A 6 -0.18 30.02 1.66
N GLU A 7 -0.96 30.94 1.10
CA GLU A 7 -0.47 32.05 0.29
C GLU A 7 0.23 33.11 1.14
N GLN A 8 -0.37 33.49 2.29
CA GLN A 8 0.26 34.42 3.24
C GLN A 8 1.62 33.91 3.74
N ALA A 9 1.79 32.61 3.96
CA ALA A 9 3.06 32.00 4.38
C ALA A 9 4.24 32.26 3.43
N THR A 10 3.96 32.58 2.17
CA THR A 10 4.96 32.92 1.15
C THR A 10 5.35 34.39 1.16
N GLN A 11 4.54 35.25 1.78
CA GLN A 11 4.69 36.71 1.76
C GLN A 11 5.17 37.28 3.10
N LEU A 12 5.34 36.44 4.14
CA LEU A 12 5.86 36.85 5.45
C LEU A 12 7.31 37.32 5.31
N ASN A 13 7.59 38.54 5.76
CA ASN A 13 8.94 39.14 5.68
C ASN A 13 9.49 39.53 7.05
N THR A 14 8.63 39.66 8.07
CA THR A 14 9.02 40.07 9.43
C THR A 14 8.60 39.04 10.49
N ARG A 15 9.31 39.05 11.64
CA ARG A 15 9.02 38.15 12.77
C ARG A 15 7.65 38.43 13.40
N GLU A 16 7.21 39.68 13.39
CA GLU A 16 5.91 40.10 13.93
C GLU A 16 4.75 39.58 13.06
N GLU A 17 4.88 39.69 11.73
CA GLU A 17 3.95 39.07 10.78
C GLU A 17 3.90 37.55 10.95
N TYR A 18 5.05 36.90 11.15
CA TYR A 18 5.13 35.46 11.40
C TYR A 18 4.38 35.04 12.67
N VAL A 19 4.55 35.76 13.79
CA VAL A 19 3.85 35.45 15.05
C VAL A 19 2.34 35.63 14.90
N ALA A 20 1.90 36.71 14.24
CA ALA A 20 0.47 36.95 13.98
C ALA A 20 -0.14 35.93 13.00
N TRP A 21 0.65 35.40 12.07
CA TRP A 21 0.25 34.32 11.16
C TRP A 21 0.20 32.97 11.87
N GLU A 22 1.20 32.67 12.71
CA GLU A 22 1.26 31.43 13.49
C GLU A 22 0.06 31.28 14.44
N GLN A 23 -0.33 32.37 15.10
CA GLN A 23 -1.50 32.42 15.96
C GLN A 23 -2.81 32.17 15.18
N ARG A 24 -2.95 32.77 13.98
CA ARG A 24 -4.11 32.51 13.10
C ARG A 24 -4.17 31.07 12.61
N CYS A 25 -3.02 30.44 12.36
CA CYS A 25 -2.96 29.02 12.04
C CYS A 25 -3.43 28.15 13.22
N ASP A 26 -3.03 28.48 14.46
CA ASP A 26 -3.44 27.72 15.65
C ASP A 26 -4.94 27.87 15.93
N GLU A 27 -5.48 29.08 15.83
CA GLU A 27 -6.92 29.33 15.98
C GLU A 27 -7.73 28.56 14.93
N PHE A 28 -7.25 28.49 13.68
CA PHE A 28 -7.91 27.74 12.62
C PHE A 28 -7.80 26.22 12.82
N ILE A 29 -6.65 25.71 13.27
CA ILE A 29 -6.46 24.29 13.59
C ILE A 29 -7.39 23.87 14.73
N GLU A 30 -7.50 24.69 15.79
CA GLU A 30 -8.42 24.40 16.90
C GLU A 30 -9.88 24.47 16.46
N SER A 31 -10.27 25.41 15.59
CA SER A 31 -11.61 25.41 14.99
C SER A 31 -11.90 24.13 14.19
N LEU A 32 -10.91 23.60 13.45
CA LEU A 32 -11.06 22.35 12.69
C LEU A 32 -11.17 21.12 13.60
N LYS A 33 -10.40 21.10 14.69
CA LYS A 33 -10.49 20.05 15.72
C LYS A 33 -11.85 20.08 16.41
N GLU A 34 -12.38 21.26 16.73
CA GLU A 34 -13.69 21.37 17.36
C GLU A 34 -14.82 20.94 16.42
N GLN A 35 -14.75 21.30 15.12
CA GLN A 35 -15.67 20.79 14.10
C GLN A 35 -15.66 19.26 13.97
N SER A 36 -14.50 18.62 14.22
CA SER A 36 -14.38 17.17 14.24
C SER A 36 -15.02 16.50 15.47
N ARG A 37 -15.15 17.25 16.58
CA ARG A 37 -15.74 16.79 17.85
C ARG A 37 -17.26 16.93 17.90
N ILE A 38 -17.85 17.79 17.06
CA ILE A 38 -19.29 17.99 16.99
C ILE A 38 -19.99 16.68 16.57
N LYS A 39 -20.78 16.11 17.50
CA LYS A 39 -21.45 14.81 17.29
C LYS A 39 -22.62 14.87 16.30
N ARG A 40 -23.18 16.05 15.99
CA ARG A 40 -24.30 16.24 15.05
C ARG A 40 -24.26 17.60 14.32
N PRO A 41 -24.47 17.63 12.98
CA PRO A 41 -24.57 16.47 12.09
C PRO A 41 -23.20 15.78 11.93
N ARG A 42 -23.18 14.45 11.82
CA ARG A 42 -21.92 13.69 11.68
C ARG A 42 -21.29 14.00 10.31
N LEU A 43 -20.05 14.50 10.33
CA LEU A 43 -19.23 14.63 9.11
C LEU A 43 -19.07 13.26 8.42
N SER A 44 -19.18 13.24 7.09
CA SER A 44 -18.91 12.05 6.28
C SER A 44 -17.44 11.61 6.42
N ILE A 45 -17.15 10.34 6.12
CA ILE A 45 -15.79 9.78 6.21
C ILE A 45 -14.81 10.59 5.33
N GLY A 46 -15.21 10.99 4.13
CA GLY A 46 -14.40 11.83 3.24
C GLY A 46 -14.14 13.22 3.80
N ASN A 47 -15.14 13.86 4.42
CA ASN A 47 -14.95 15.18 5.03
C ASN A 47 -14.03 15.11 6.26
N ARG A 48 -14.07 14.02 7.04
CA ARG A 48 -13.15 13.79 8.16
C ARG A 48 -11.70 13.61 7.70
N GLN A 49 -11.49 12.82 6.65
CA GLN A 49 -10.16 12.66 6.05
C GLN A 49 -9.63 13.98 5.48
N SER A 50 -10.51 14.79 4.88
CA SER A 50 -10.17 16.13 4.39
C SER A 50 -9.71 17.07 5.51
N VAL A 51 -10.42 17.08 6.65
CA VAL A 51 -10.05 17.89 7.84
C VAL A 51 -8.71 17.44 8.43
N ILE A 52 -8.46 16.12 8.54
CA ILE A 52 -7.19 15.58 9.03
C ILE A 52 -6.04 15.97 8.09
N ALA A 53 -6.24 15.86 6.78
CA ALA A 53 -5.25 16.27 5.79
C ALA A 53 -4.97 17.79 5.84
N CYS A 54 -6.00 18.61 6.08
CA CYS A 54 -5.88 20.06 6.26
C CYS A 54 -5.02 20.42 7.48
N ILE A 55 -5.28 19.81 8.64
CA ILE A 55 -4.50 20.02 9.87
C ILE A 55 -3.03 19.63 9.65
N ALA A 56 -2.77 18.46 9.06
CA ALA A 56 -1.41 17.99 8.81
C ALA A 56 -0.63 18.93 7.86
N ARG A 57 -1.29 19.48 6.83
CA ARG A 57 -0.67 20.45 5.90
C ARG A 57 -0.32 21.76 6.60
N LEU A 58 -1.23 22.31 7.40
CA LEU A 58 -1.01 23.56 8.13
C LEU A 58 0.10 23.43 9.19
N GLU A 59 0.16 22.31 9.91
CA GLU A 59 1.23 22.06 10.88
C GLU A 59 2.62 21.90 10.21
N SER A 60 2.65 21.23 9.05
CA SER A 60 3.86 21.08 8.24
C SER A 60 4.34 22.44 7.73
N LEU A 61 3.41 23.26 7.24
CA LEU A 61 3.69 24.62 6.78
C LEU A 61 4.23 25.51 7.91
N LYS A 62 3.61 25.47 9.10
CA LYS A 62 4.12 26.15 10.30
C LYS A 62 5.57 25.75 10.60
N GLY A 63 5.87 24.45 10.57
CA GLY A 63 7.23 23.95 10.80
C GLY A 63 8.27 24.48 9.80
N SER A 64 7.88 24.56 8.52
CA SER A 64 8.74 25.07 7.44
C SER A 64 8.99 26.58 7.55
N VAL A 65 7.96 27.37 7.88
CA VAL A 65 8.06 28.83 8.00
C VAL A 65 8.79 29.24 9.29
N ARG A 66 8.59 28.51 10.39
CA ARG A 66 9.25 28.76 11.68
C ARG A 66 10.78 28.79 11.58
N GLY A 67 11.35 27.96 10.71
CA GLY A 67 12.79 27.92 10.45
C GLY A 67 13.37 29.20 9.84
N ARG A 68 12.53 30.09 9.28
CA ARG A 68 12.96 31.39 8.70
C ARG A 68 13.03 32.51 9.72
N PHE A 69 12.28 32.43 10.83
CA PHE A 69 12.07 33.56 11.76
C PHE A 69 12.51 33.30 13.21
N VAL A 70 12.70 32.03 13.59
CA VAL A 70 13.18 31.65 14.92
C VAL A 70 14.58 31.06 14.79
N HIS A 71 15.59 31.79 15.25
CA HIS A 71 16.95 31.26 15.44
C HIS A 71 16.93 30.27 16.61
N VAL A 72 16.69 29.00 16.32
CA VAL A 72 16.94 27.92 17.26
C VAL A 72 18.38 27.46 17.02
N GLY A 73 19.23 27.66 18.02
CA GLY A 73 20.63 27.23 18.01
C GLY A 73 20.74 25.75 17.64
N ALA A 74 21.90 25.41 17.07
CA ALA A 74 22.28 24.08 16.57
C ALA A 74 21.92 22.95 17.55
N GLY A 75 20.69 22.46 17.46
CA GLY A 75 20.13 21.38 18.27
C GLY A 75 19.57 20.31 17.34
N HIS A 76 20.39 19.28 17.13
CA HIS A 76 20.16 17.94 16.58
C HIS A 76 18.82 17.67 15.84
N GLY A 77 18.93 17.37 14.54
CA GLY A 77 17.85 17.19 13.57
C GLY A 77 17.03 15.90 13.69
N LEU A 78 16.70 15.49 14.91
CA LEU A 78 15.98 14.26 15.24
C LEU A 78 14.75 14.61 16.09
N ARG A 79 13.53 14.26 15.64
CA ARG A 79 12.30 14.63 16.37
C ARG A 79 11.38 13.42 16.55
N TRP A 80 11.10 13.08 17.81
CA TRP A 80 10.06 12.13 18.18
C TRP A 80 8.69 12.81 18.15
N ARG A 81 7.70 12.19 17.51
CA ARG A 81 6.29 12.59 17.61
C ARG A 81 5.42 11.40 17.99
N THR A 82 4.64 11.58 19.04
CA THR A 82 3.55 10.67 19.37
C THR A 82 2.32 11.11 18.57
N ILE A 83 1.84 10.23 17.70
CA ILE A 83 0.63 10.44 16.92
C ILE A 83 -0.48 9.63 17.59
N GLU A 84 -1.49 10.32 18.12
CA GLU A 84 -2.72 9.68 18.55
C GLU A 84 -3.48 9.24 17.30
N THR A 85 -3.50 7.93 17.06
CA THR A 85 -4.26 7.36 15.95
C THR A 85 -5.75 7.38 16.28
N ALA A 86 -6.59 7.42 15.24
CA ALA A 86 -8.05 7.62 15.29
C ALA A 86 -8.88 6.56 16.08
N PHE A 87 -8.22 5.65 16.79
CA PHE A 87 -8.83 4.81 17.81
C PHE A 87 -8.36 5.33 19.16
N GLU A 88 -9.19 6.16 19.80
CA GLU A 88 -9.03 6.43 21.23
C GLU A 88 -8.76 5.09 21.94
N SER A 89 -7.60 5.00 22.60
CA SER A 89 -7.16 3.92 23.50
C SER A 89 -6.58 2.60 22.95
N ARG A 90 -6.28 2.41 21.64
CA ARG A 90 -5.71 1.10 21.18
C ARG A 90 -4.29 1.09 20.61
N ILE A 91 -3.82 2.14 19.93
CA ILE A 91 -2.47 2.15 19.32
C ILE A 91 -1.83 3.54 19.46
N LEU A 92 -0.81 3.64 20.31
CA LEU A 92 0.09 4.79 20.40
C LEU A 92 1.20 4.62 19.35
N THR A 93 1.18 5.45 18.30
CA THR A 93 2.21 5.39 17.25
C THR A 93 3.26 6.47 17.50
N GLY A 94 4.47 6.06 17.85
CA GLY A 94 5.64 6.93 17.90
C GLY A 94 6.36 6.95 16.55
N ALA A 95 6.63 8.14 16.01
CA ALA A 95 7.39 8.32 14.78
C ALA A 95 8.66 9.13 15.06
N VAL A 96 9.80 8.61 14.60
CA VAL A 96 11.07 9.34 14.55
C VAL A 96 11.26 9.90 13.15
N ILE A 97 11.27 11.22 13.05
CA ILE A 97 11.39 11.91 11.76
C ILE A 97 12.84 12.36 11.59
N ASN A 98 13.49 11.84 10.55
CA ASN A 98 14.77 12.36 10.09
C ASN A 98 14.55 13.68 9.37
N SER A 99 15.08 14.78 9.91
CA SER A 99 14.99 16.09 9.27
C SER A 99 16.24 16.48 8.48
N ASN A 100 17.45 16.09 8.94
CA ASN A 100 18.72 16.61 8.40
C ASN A 100 19.87 15.57 8.29
N TYR A 101 19.64 14.28 8.59
CA TYR A 101 20.68 13.26 8.48
C TYR A 101 20.80 12.74 7.04
N ILE A 102 22.02 12.81 6.50
CA ILE A 102 22.39 12.28 5.19
C ILE A 102 22.79 10.79 5.31
N GLU A 103 23.52 10.42 6.36
CA GLU A 103 23.98 9.04 6.59
C GLU A 103 23.04 8.27 7.51
N LEU A 104 22.53 7.12 7.03
CA LEU A 104 21.58 6.28 7.76
C LEU A 104 22.17 5.71 9.06
N ARG A 105 23.47 5.39 9.08
CA ARG A 105 24.13 4.84 10.27
C ARG A 105 24.14 5.85 11.41
N ARG A 106 24.57 7.09 11.15
CA ARG A 106 24.57 8.18 12.14
C ARG A 106 23.17 8.54 12.62
N PHE A 107 22.17 8.52 11.72
CA PHE A 107 20.77 8.68 12.10
C PHE A 107 20.31 7.59 13.08
N LEU A 108 20.64 6.32 12.80
CA LEU A 108 20.22 5.21 13.65
C LEU A 108 20.95 5.21 15.00
N GLU A 109 22.23 5.59 15.04
CA GLU A 109 23.01 5.75 16.27
C GLU A 109 22.38 6.83 17.16
N ASP A 110 22.11 8.02 16.63
CA ASP A 110 21.48 9.11 17.39
C ASP A 110 20.01 8.85 17.73
N ALA A 111 19.26 8.19 16.84
CA ALA A 111 17.87 7.80 17.11
C ALA A 111 17.78 6.69 18.16
N SER A 112 18.80 5.85 18.30
CA SER A 112 18.76 4.67 19.16
C SER A 112 18.50 5.04 20.61
N GLU A 113 19.18 6.07 21.12
CA GLU A 113 19.05 6.53 22.50
C GLU A 113 17.62 7.00 22.78
N THR A 114 17.08 7.87 21.91
CA THR A 114 15.71 8.40 22.05
C THR A 114 14.65 7.30 21.91
N VAL A 115 14.84 6.35 20.98
CA VAL A 115 13.90 5.24 20.77
C VAL A 115 13.94 4.27 21.96
N LEU A 116 15.13 3.91 22.45
CA LEU A 116 15.30 2.96 23.54
C LEU A 116 14.69 3.49 24.84
N GLU A 117 14.95 4.75 25.20
CA GLU A 117 14.33 5.37 26.39
C GLU A 117 12.80 5.36 26.31
N ARG A 118 12.25 5.70 25.13
CA ARG A 118 10.80 5.78 24.95
C ARG A 118 10.13 4.42 24.91
N VAL A 119 10.78 3.44 24.29
CA VAL A 119 10.33 2.04 24.26
C VAL A 119 10.36 1.45 25.66
N GLN A 120 11.41 1.68 26.46
CA GLN A 120 11.47 1.23 27.85
C GLN A 120 10.33 1.81 28.69
N CYS A 121 10.03 3.10 28.56
CA CYS A 121 8.91 3.74 29.25
C CYS A 121 7.54 3.15 28.82
N ILE A 122 7.37 2.80 27.54
CA ILE A 122 6.14 2.19 27.02
C ILE A 122 5.98 0.74 27.50
N MET A 123 7.07 -0.04 27.53
CA MET A 123 7.05 -1.43 28.01
C MET A 123 6.72 -1.55 29.51
N GLN A 124 7.01 -0.52 30.30
CA GLN A 124 6.58 -0.48 31.72
C GLN A 124 5.08 -0.28 31.89
N ARG A 125 4.39 0.27 30.87
CA ARG A 125 2.96 0.64 30.94
C ARG A 125 2.04 -0.25 30.11
N TYR A 126 2.57 -0.92 29.08
CA TYR A 126 1.79 -1.71 28.12
C TYR A 126 2.46 -3.05 27.82
N ILE A 127 1.65 -4.10 27.65
CA ILE A 127 2.11 -5.50 27.54
C ILE A 127 2.74 -5.81 26.18
N ASN A 128 2.33 -5.12 25.11
CA ASN A 128 2.76 -5.42 23.75
C ASN A 128 3.20 -4.15 22.99
N LEU A 129 4.30 -4.25 22.25
CA LEU A 129 4.85 -3.19 21.41
C LEU A 129 5.18 -3.73 20.02
N ALA A 130 4.73 -3.04 18.97
CA ALA A 130 5.10 -3.32 17.59
C ALA A 130 5.93 -2.15 17.04
N VAL A 131 7.14 -2.44 16.55
CA VAL A 131 8.05 -1.43 15.97
C VAL A 131 8.16 -1.68 14.47
N ASN A 132 7.78 -0.68 13.67
CA ASN A 132 7.87 -0.73 12.21
C ASN A 132 8.84 0.35 11.71
N ALA A 133 9.79 -0.05 10.87
CA ALA A 133 10.72 0.85 10.20
C ALA A 133 10.39 0.93 8.71
N ASN A 134 10.04 2.13 8.24
CA ASN A 134 9.78 2.40 6.83
C ASN A 134 10.87 3.33 6.29
N LYS A 135 11.63 2.86 5.30
CA LYS A 135 12.63 3.67 4.60
C LYS A 135 11.92 4.54 3.57
N LEU A 136 11.89 5.86 3.80
CA LEU A 136 11.47 6.82 2.79
C LEU A 136 12.72 7.32 2.04
N ASN A 137 12.90 6.88 0.79
CA ASN A 137 13.89 7.47 -0.11
C ASN A 137 13.19 8.58 -0.92
N PRO A 138 13.38 9.87 -0.62
CA PRO A 138 12.97 10.91 -1.54
C PRO A 138 13.79 10.75 -2.82
N LEU A 139 13.14 10.44 -3.95
CA LEU A 139 13.77 10.30 -5.26
C LEU A 139 14.54 11.59 -5.59
N ARG A 140 15.86 11.58 -5.38
CA ARG A 140 16.78 12.67 -5.70
C ARG A 140 17.68 12.18 -6.82
N ALA A 141 17.62 12.87 -7.96
CA ALA A 141 18.48 12.53 -9.08
C ALA A 141 19.88 13.16 -8.91
N GLY A 142 20.94 12.40 -9.14
CA GLY A 142 22.33 12.86 -9.22
C GLY A 142 22.96 12.34 -10.50
N CYS A 143 23.80 13.15 -11.15
CA CYS A 143 24.19 12.92 -12.53
C CYS A 143 25.57 12.26 -12.63
N HIS A 144 25.64 10.93 -12.48
CA HIS A 144 26.72 10.10 -13.05
C HIS A 144 26.45 8.58 -12.93
N ILE A 145 25.31 8.09 -13.43
CA ILE A 145 24.98 6.67 -13.30
C ILE A 145 25.29 5.91 -14.58
N LYS A 146 26.08 4.83 -14.46
CA LYS A 146 26.26 3.87 -15.55
C LYS A 146 25.02 3.00 -15.64
N LEU A 147 24.35 3.01 -16.79
CA LEU A 147 23.20 2.15 -17.03
C LEU A 147 23.60 0.67 -16.91
N PRO A 148 22.73 -0.21 -16.38
CA PRO A 148 22.97 -1.65 -16.35
C PRO A 148 23.28 -2.20 -17.74
N ARG A 149 24.23 -3.15 -17.83
CA ARG A 149 24.70 -3.74 -19.09
C ARG A 149 23.54 -4.28 -19.94
N GLU A 150 22.55 -4.88 -19.31
CA GLU A 150 21.34 -5.42 -19.96
C GLU A 150 20.56 -4.37 -20.74
N ILE A 151 20.50 -3.14 -20.24
CA ILE A 151 19.81 -2.02 -20.88
C ILE A 151 20.66 -1.43 -22.01
N MET A 152 21.98 -1.31 -21.78
CA MET A 152 22.92 -0.81 -22.79
C MET A 152 22.95 -1.70 -24.03
N LEU A 153 22.96 -3.02 -23.85
CA LEU A 153 23.01 -3.99 -24.97
C LEU A 153 21.79 -3.89 -25.89
N LYS A 154 20.63 -3.48 -25.38
CA LYS A 154 19.40 -3.31 -26.18
C LYS A 154 19.47 -2.13 -27.16
N ARG A 155 20.43 -1.21 -26.96
CA ARG A 155 20.57 0.05 -27.73
C ARG A 155 19.29 0.89 -27.79
N ALA A 156 18.34 0.66 -26.88
CA ALA A 156 17.02 1.27 -26.81
C ALA A 156 17.00 2.58 -26.02
N VAL A 157 18.02 2.80 -25.20
CA VAL A 157 18.15 3.94 -24.28
C VAL A 157 19.37 4.76 -24.66
N ILE A 158 19.22 6.07 -24.67
CA ILE A 158 20.26 7.06 -24.88
C ILE A 158 20.62 7.63 -23.51
N ASN A 159 21.85 7.38 -23.08
CA ASN A 159 22.40 7.95 -21.86
C ASN A 159 23.31 9.12 -22.21
N VAL A 160 22.77 10.34 -22.13
CA VAL A 160 23.55 11.57 -22.32
C VAL A 160 24.37 11.79 -21.05
N GLN A 161 25.70 11.75 -21.18
CA GLN A 161 26.59 11.97 -20.06
C GLN A 161 26.75 13.47 -19.82
N SER A 162 26.20 13.96 -18.72
CA SER A 162 26.35 15.34 -18.29
C SER A 162 27.14 15.42 -16.98
N THR A 163 27.87 16.52 -16.81
CA THR A 163 28.60 16.84 -15.57
C THR A 163 27.78 17.71 -14.63
N ASP A 164 26.64 18.22 -15.09
CA ASP A 164 25.67 19.00 -14.32
C ASP A 164 24.53 18.11 -13.82
N ASN A 165 23.82 18.56 -12.77
CA ASN A 165 22.68 17.83 -12.19
C ASN A 165 21.39 17.88 -13.05
N ALA A 166 21.53 18.09 -14.38
CA ALA A 166 20.45 18.37 -15.31
C ALA A 166 20.17 17.22 -16.30
N CYS A 167 20.42 15.96 -15.91
CA CYS A 167 20.20 14.77 -16.75
C CYS A 167 18.79 14.67 -17.35
N PHE A 168 17.78 15.17 -16.62
CA PHE A 168 16.41 15.27 -17.11
C PHE A 168 16.31 16.17 -18.35
N ALA A 169 16.85 17.40 -18.28
CA ALA A 169 16.76 18.36 -19.36
C ALA A 169 17.54 17.89 -20.59
N TRP A 170 18.74 17.35 -20.39
CA TRP A 170 19.53 16.75 -21.47
C TRP A 170 18.84 15.56 -22.14
N SER A 171 18.13 14.71 -21.38
CA SER A 171 17.36 13.60 -21.94
C SER A 171 16.18 14.08 -22.78
N VAL A 172 15.50 15.16 -22.37
CA VAL A 172 14.42 15.77 -23.16
C VAL A 172 14.97 16.40 -24.44
N ILE A 173 16.08 17.14 -24.38
CA ILE A 173 16.73 17.71 -25.57
C ILE A 173 17.16 16.61 -26.56
N ALA A 174 17.74 15.52 -26.07
CA ALA A 174 18.13 14.39 -26.90
C ALA A 174 16.93 13.71 -27.60
N ALA A 175 15.70 13.89 -27.09
CA ALA A 175 14.49 13.42 -27.72
C ALA A 175 14.01 14.35 -28.84
N LEU A 176 14.27 15.65 -28.70
CA LEU A 176 13.84 16.69 -29.65
C LEU A 176 14.82 16.90 -30.81
N HIS A 177 16.11 16.61 -30.61
CA HIS A 177 17.17 16.86 -31.59
C HIS A 177 17.91 15.58 -31.97
N GLN A 178 18.31 15.48 -33.25
CA GLN A 178 19.17 14.40 -33.73
C GLN A 178 20.64 14.74 -33.45
N GLY A 179 21.34 13.86 -32.74
CA GLY A 179 22.74 14.07 -32.35
C GLY A 179 23.39 12.77 -31.86
N ASN A 180 24.67 12.84 -31.49
CA ASN A 180 25.37 11.69 -30.94
C ASN A 180 24.86 11.36 -29.53
N ALA A 181 24.42 10.11 -29.35
CA ALA A 181 23.68 9.62 -28.18
C ALA A 181 24.36 9.78 -26.80
N HIS A 182 25.64 10.12 -26.74
CA HIS A 182 26.40 10.14 -25.49
C HIS A 182 27.07 11.49 -25.16
N ARG A 183 27.03 12.48 -26.08
CA ARG A 183 27.78 13.73 -25.92
C ARG A 183 26.82 14.93 -25.84
N THR A 184 26.86 15.66 -24.74
CA THR A 184 26.10 16.92 -24.55
C THR A 184 26.41 17.96 -25.61
N SER A 185 27.66 18.03 -26.09
CA SER A 185 28.09 18.96 -27.14
C SER A 185 27.43 18.73 -28.51
N SER A 186 26.75 17.60 -28.70
CA SER A 186 25.99 17.32 -29.93
C SER A 186 24.59 17.93 -29.92
N TYR A 187 24.21 18.59 -28.82
CA TYR A 187 22.89 19.13 -28.62
C TYR A 187 22.96 20.62 -28.23
N PRO A 188 21.96 21.44 -28.62
CA PRO A 188 21.81 22.78 -28.08
C PRO A 188 21.71 22.74 -26.56
N HIS A 189 22.21 23.78 -25.89
CA HIS A 189 22.11 23.88 -24.44
C HIS A 189 20.63 23.89 -24.03
N TYR A 190 20.25 23.10 -23.02
CA TYR A 190 18.83 22.93 -22.69
C TYR A 190 18.13 24.24 -22.31
N SER A 191 18.84 25.19 -21.69
CA SER A 191 18.28 26.49 -21.28
C SER A 191 17.87 27.39 -22.45
N SER A 192 18.39 27.18 -23.67
CA SER A 192 17.98 27.98 -24.84
C SER A 192 16.76 27.41 -25.55
N VAL A 193 16.37 26.18 -25.24
CA VAL A 193 15.29 25.46 -25.94
C VAL A 193 14.11 25.16 -25.00
N LEU A 194 14.37 24.89 -23.72
CA LEU A 194 13.36 24.57 -22.72
C LEU A 194 13.13 25.75 -21.78
N ASN A 195 11.85 26.04 -21.52
CA ASN A 195 11.45 26.93 -20.45
C ASN A 195 11.58 26.21 -19.10
N LEU A 196 12.57 26.62 -18.31
CA LEU A 196 12.88 26.07 -16.99
C LEU A 196 12.59 27.05 -15.85
N GLN A 197 11.70 28.02 -16.07
CA GLN A 197 11.30 28.97 -15.03
C GLN A 197 10.75 28.24 -13.80
N ASP A 198 11.26 28.60 -12.61
CA ASP A 198 10.91 28.01 -11.31
C ASP A 198 11.16 26.49 -11.18
N ILE A 199 12.00 25.92 -12.05
CA ILE A 199 12.45 24.54 -11.98
C ILE A 199 13.86 24.50 -11.37
N GLN A 200 13.95 23.89 -10.18
CA GLN A 200 15.21 23.65 -9.51
C GLN A 200 15.71 22.24 -9.82
N PHE A 201 17.01 22.13 -10.12
CA PHE A 201 17.69 20.85 -10.25
C PHE A 201 18.28 20.41 -8.90
N PRO A 202 18.31 19.09 -8.60
CA PRO A 202 17.89 17.99 -9.46
C PRO A 202 16.36 17.83 -9.58
N MET A 203 15.91 17.42 -10.77
CA MET A 203 14.50 17.34 -11.11
C MET A 203 13.77 16.27 -10.29
N THR A 204 12.66 16.64 -9.63
CA THR A 204 11.79 15.69 -8.92
C THR A 204 10.54 15.35 -9.74
N LEU A 205 9.92 14.19 -9.49
CA LEU A 205 8.69 13.78 -10.16
C LEU A 205 7.54 14.78 -9.98
N SER A 206 7.49 15.49 -8.86
CA SER A 206 6.43 16.47 -8.56
C SER A 206 6.47 17.68 -9.52
N GLN A 207 7.68 18.14 -9.86
CA GLN A 207 7.89 19.31 -10.71
C GLN A 207 7.68 19.00 -12.20
N ILE A 208 7.66 17.73 -12.62
CA ILE A 208 7.41 17.35 -14.02
C ILE A 208 6.04 17.87 -14.50
N LYS A 209 5.01 17.93 -13.63
CA LYS A 209 3.70 18.52 -14.02
C LYS A 209 3.84 19.99 -14.42
N LYS A 210 4.70 20.74 -13.71
CA LYS A 210 5.00 22.14 -14.03
C LYS A 210 5.78 22.24 -15.33
N PHE A 211 6.81 21.42 -15.52
CA PHE A 211 7.59 21.36 -16.76
C PHE A 211 6.71 21.10 -17.99
N GLU A 212 5.83 20.11 -17.89
CA GLU A 212 4.89 19.72 -18.94
C GLU A 212 3.96 20.88 -19.34
N ALA A 213 3.50 21.69 -18.37
CA ALA A 213 2.69 22.87 -18.63
C ALA A 213 3.47 24.01 -19.29
N LEU A 214 4.74 24.20 -18.92
CA LEU A 214 5.60 25.30 -19.43
C LEU A 214 6.10 25.07 -20.87
N ASN A 215 6.30 23.81 -21.28
CA ASN A 215 6.98 23.48 -22.55
C ASN A 215 6.07 22.85 -23.60
N ASP A 216 4.79 22.62 -23.29
CA ASP A 216 3.85 21.85 -24.12
C ASP A 216 4.45 20.50 -24.61
N ILE A 217 5.18 19.84 -23.71
CA ILE A 217 5.74 18.49 -23.91
C ILE A 217 5.06 17.56 -22.90
N SER A 218 4.83 16.31 -23.28
CA SER A 218 4.28 15.29 -22.39
C SER A 218 5.33 14.24 -22.08
N ILE A 219 5.41 13.80 -20.82
CA ILE A 219 6.52 12.97 -20.33
C ILE A 219 5.97 11.75 -19.57
N ASN A 220 6.41 10.57 -19.99
CA ASN A 220 6.30 9.35 -19.20
C ASN A 220 7.66 9.02 -18.59
N VAL A 221 7.65 8.51 -17.36
CA VAL A 221 8.84 8.04 -16.66
C VAL A 221 8.64 6.58 -16.27
N TYR A 222 9.61 5.75 -16.65
CA TYR A 222 9.67 4.33 -16.30
C TYR A 222 10.86 4.08 -15.37
N ALA A 223 10.79 3.06 -14.52
CA ALA A 223 11.90 2.61 -13.69
C ALA A 223 12.24 1.13 -13.93
N ILE A 224 13.42 0.73 -13.46
CA ILE A 224 13.89 -0.65 -13.48
C ILE A 224 13.69 -1.25 -12.08
N GLU A 225 12.77 -2.20 -11.97
CA GLU A 225 12.63 -3.05 -10.77
C GLU A 225 12.90 -4.51 -11.17
N LYS A 226 11.90 -5.41 -11.11
CA LYS A 226 11.95 -6.76 -11.71
C LYS A 226 11.68 -6.79 -13.23
N GLY A 227 11.71 -5.61 -13.85
CA GLY A 227 11.28 -5.35 -15.21
C GLY A 227 11.08 -3.84 -15.42
N ILE A 228 10.67 -3.43 -16.62
CA ILE A 228 10.38 -2.01 -16.88
C ILE A 228 8.97 -1.72 -16.36
N VAL A 229 8.83 -0.74 -15.48
CA VAL A 229 7.55 -0.35 -14.88
C VAL A 229 7.32 1.16 -15.05
N PRO A 230 6.09 1.61 -15.34
CA PRO A 230 5.78 3.02 -15.35
C PRO A 230 5.72 3.54 -13.91
N ILE A 231 6.48 4.58 -13.58
CA ILE A 231 6.43 5.28 -12.29
C ILE A 231 5.67 6.59 -12.37
N ARG A 232 5.58 7.16 -13.58
CA ARG A 232 4.76 8.34 -13.87
C ARG A 232 4.29 8.28 -15.31
N LEU A 233 3.00 8.46 -15.51
CA LEU A 233 2.39 8.60 -16.83
C LEU A 233 1.82 10.01 -16.97
N THR A 234 1.89 10.55 -18.18
CA THR A 234 1.25 11.82 -18.51
C THR A 234 -0.27 11.64 -18.61
N ASP A 235 -1.02 12.58 -18.04
CA ASP A 235 -2.49 12.57 -18.06
C ASP A 235 -3.00 12.80 -19.49
N ARG A 236 -2.33 13.68 -20.24
CA ARG A 236 -2.66 14.04 -21.63
C ARG A 236 -1.44 13.96 -22.53
N LYS A 237 -1.46 13.02 -23.47
CA LYS A 237 -0.42 12.90 -24.50
C LYS A 237 -0.50 14.10 -25.45
N ARG A 238 0.60 14.82 -25.58
CA ARG A 238 0.77 15.96 -26.48
C ARG A 238 1.45 15.53 -27.78
N SER A 239 1.50 16.42 -28.78
CA SER A 239 2.19 16.18 -30.05
C SER A 239 3.67 15.81 -29.86
N LYS A 240 4.34 16.49 -28.93
CA LYS A 240 5.68 16.15 -28.47
C LYS A 240 5.59 15.28 -27.21
N HIS A 241 5.97 14.02 -27.33
CA HIS A 241 5.93 13.05 -26.24
C HIS A 241 7.29 12.39 -26.03
N VAL A 242 7.75 12.34 -24.79
CA VAL A 242 9.06 11.82 -24.42
C VAL A 242 8.92 10.73 -23.35
N ASN A 243 9.56 9.59 -23.60
CA ASN A 243 9.65 8.49 -22.65
C ASN A 243 11.03 8.52 -21.98
N LEU A 244 11.07 8.64 -20.66
CA LEU A 244 12.30 8.66 -19.87
C LEU A 244 12.42 7.40 -19.01
N LEU A 245 13.64 6.92 -18.83
CA LEU A 245 14.01 5.87 -17.91
C LEU A 245 14.70 6.49 -16.70
N TYR A 246 14.14 6.25 -15.52
CA TYR A 246 14.74 6.57 -14.24
C TYR A 246 15.50 5.35 -13.74
N VAL A 247 16.77 5.54 -13.41
CA VAL A 247 17.65 4.52 -12.84
C VAL A 247 18.16 5.03 -11.51
N GLU A 248 17.99 4.24 -10.45
CA GLU A 248 18.50 4.55 -9.12
C GLU A 248 19.74 3.70 -8.84
N ASP A 249 20.75 4.33 -8.26
CA ASP A 249 21.94 3.70 -7.67
C ASP A 249 21.99 4.08 -6.17
N ASP A 250 22.87 3.45 -5.39
CA ASP A 250 22.91 3.55 -3.92
C ASP A 250 23.04 4.98 -3.37
N SER A 251 23.40 5.96 -4.21
CA SER A 251 23.64 7.35 -3.83
C SER A 251 22.79 8.40 -4.58
N ALA A 252 22.17 8.04 -5.72
CA ALA A 252 21.52 9.01 -6.61
C ALA A 252 20.60 8.35 -7.65
N GLY A 253 19.64 9.10 -8.19
CA GLY A 253 18.85 8.73 -9.37
C GLY A 253 19.30 9.38 -10.67
N HIS A 254 19.03 8.80 -11.83
CA HIS A 254 19.42 9.36 -13.14
C HIS A 254 18.34 9.17 -14.18
N PHE A 255 18.13 10.18 -15.01
CA PHE A 255 17.21 10.12 -16.15
C PHE A 255 17.98 9.86 -17.44
N ALA A 256 17.49 8.89 -18.20
CA ALA A 256 17.96 8.58 -19.54
C ALA A 256 16.80 8.55 -20.53
N LEU A 257 17.06 8.82 -21.81
CA LEU A 257 16.02 8.85 -22.84
C LEU A 257 15.73 7.43 -23.37
N ILE A 258 14.46 7.03 -23.38
CA ILE A 258 14.01 5.82 -24.07
C ILE A 258 13.70 6.19 -25.53
N LYS A 259 14.60 5.82 -26.45
CA LYS A 259 14.43 6.05 -27.89
C LYS A 259 13.37 5.10 -28.49
N ASP A 260 13.34 3.86 -28.01
CA ASP A 260 12.43 2.84 -28.52
C ASP A 260 11.94 1.95 -27.37
N LEU A 261 10.73 2.21 -26.91
CA LEU A 261 10.10 1.47 -25.80
C LEU A 261 9.86 0.00 -26.17
N SER A 262 9.41 -0.26 -27.41
CA SER A 262 9.14 -1.62 -27.87
C SER A 262 10.40 -2.47 -27.86
N ARG A 263 11.55 -1.92 -28.28
CA ARG A 263 12.86 -2.60 -28.22
C ARG A 263 13.38 -2.77 -26.79
N LEU A 264 13.00 -1.88 -25.86
CA LEU A 264 13.39 -1.98 -24.45
C LEU A 264 12.66 -3.13 -23.74
N VAL A 265 11.37 -3.32 -24.03
CA VAL A 265 10.46 -4.25 -23.34
C VAL A 265 10.33 -5.60 -24.05
N SER A 266 10.48 -5.67 -25.38
CA SER A 266 10.29 -6.92 -26.15
C SER A 266 11.15 -8.09 -25.70
N SER A 267 12.35 -7.82 -25.18
CA SER A 267 13.25 -8.87 -24.67
C SER A 267 12.72 -9.59 -23.42
N GLN A 268 11.70 -9.04 -22.74
CA GLN A 268 11.10 -9.65 -21.56
C GLN A 268 10.05 -10.72 -21.91
N ILE A 269 9.62 -10.79 -23.17
CA ILE A 269 8.41 -11.54 -23.55
C ILE A 269 8.70 -12.64 -24.57
N ASN A 270 9.76 -12.56 -25.38
CA ASN A 270 9.95 -13.53 -26.48
C ASN A 270 11.41 -13.78 -26.93
N ARG A 271 11.71 -15.05 -27.28
CA ARG A 271 12.92 -15.52 -28.00
C ARG A 271 12.79 -15.51 -29.55
N TYR A 272 11.59 -15.35 -30.09
CA TYR A 272 11.26 -15.39 -31.52
C TYR A 272 11.03 -13.97 -32.07
N GLY A 273 11.90 -13.53 -32.98
CA GLY A 273 12.13 -12.13 -33.39
C GLY A 273 11.03 -11.39 -34.17
N HIS A 274 9.75 -11.58 -33.86
CA HIS A 274 8.66 -10.81 -34.48
C HIS A 274 8.48 -9.44 -33.79
N ARG A 275 8.26 -8.38 -34.58
CA ARG A 275 8.02 -7.01 -34.07
C ARG A 275 6.70 -6.97 -33.30
N LYS A 276 6.75 -6.56 -32.03
CA LYS A 276 5.57 -6.32 -31.18
C LYS A 276 5.38 -4.82 -30.95
N TYR A 277 4.14 -4.39 -30.86
CA TYR A 277 3.75 -3.00 -30.60
C TYR A 277 3.27 -2.89 -29.16
N PHE A 278 3.89 -2.02 -28.36
CA PHE A 278 3.57 -1.88 -26.93
C PHE A 278 2.76 -0.61 -26.67
N CYS A 279 1.75 -0.74 -25.82
CA CYS A 279 1.08 0.43 -25.24
C CYS A 279 2.01 1.07 -24.20
N ASP A 280 2.23 2.38 -24.32
CA ASP A 280 3.07 3.15 -23.40
C ASP A 280 2.45 3.28 -22.00
N ARG A 281 1.13 3.20 -21.87
CA ARG A 281 0.43 3.25 -20.58
C ARG A 281 0.42 1.91 -19.83
N CYS A 282 -0.13 0.86 -20.43
CA CYS A 282 -0.34 -0.43 -19.75
C CYS A 282 0.76 -1.47 -20.02
N LEU A 283 1.70 -1.18 -20.92
CA LEU A 283 2.76 -2.10 -21.38
C LEU A 283 2.24 -3.42 -21.98
N HIS A 284 0.96 -3.50 -22.34
CA HIS A 284 0.42 -4.63 -23.11
C HIS A 284 0.93 -4.58 -24.55
N TYR A 285 1.14 -5.76 -25.16
CA TYR A 285 1.68 -5.88 -26.52
C TYR A 285 0.62 -6.34 -27.51
N PHE A 286 0.78 -5.88 -28.76
CA PHE A 286 -0.09 -6.20 -29.88
C PHE A 286 0.75 -6.60 -31.08
N ASP A 287 0.15 -7.42 -31.96
CA ASP A 287 0.80 -7.91 -33.17
C ASP A 287 0.71 -6.92 -34.34
N SER A 288 -0.11 -5.87 -34.23
CA SER A 288 -0.25 -4.82 -35.23
C SER A 288 -0.41 -3.43 -34.60
N SER A 289 0.05 -2.39 -35.31
CA SER A 289 -0.12 -1.00 -34.88
C SER A 289 -1.59 -0.58 -34.80
N ALA A 290 -2.43 -1.05 -35.75
CA ALA A 290 -3.86 -0.76 -35.75
C ALA A 290 -4.58 -1.27 -34.49
N LYS A 291 -4.23 -2.46 -33.99
CA LYS A 291 -4.78 -2.98 -32.73
C LYS A 291 -4.35 -2.15 -31.52
N LEU A 292 -3.11 -1.65 -31.54
CA LEU A 292 -2.61 -0.76 -30.49
C LEU A 292 -3.35 0.59 -30.48
N GLU A 293 -3.66 1.16 -31.65
CA GLU A 293 -4.39 2.42 -31.74
C GLU A 293 -5.79 2.31 -31.12
N ILE A 294 -6.54 1.27 -31.48
CA ILE A 294 -7.86 0.98 -30.89
C ILE A 294 -7.74 0.83 -29.37
N HIS A 295 -6.77 0.05 -28.89
CA HIS A 295 -6.56 -0.12 -27.46
C HIS A 295 -6.16 1.18 -26.74
N THR A 296 -5.43 2.07 -27.39
CA THR A 296 -4.94 3.31 -26.78
C THR A 296 -6.08 4.26 -26.43
N GLU A 297 -7.16 4.29 -27.24
CA GLU A 297 -8.36 5.07 -26.95
C GLU A 297 -9.08 4.56 -25.69
N ASP A 298 -9.21 3.25 -25.54
CA ASP A 298 -9.88 2.61 -24.40
C ASP A 298 -9.02 2.66 -23.13
N CYS A 299 -7.72 2.34 -23.26
CA CYS A 299 -6.75 2.43 -22.17
C CYS A 299 -6.59 3.88 -21.68
N GLY A 300 -6.86 4.85 -22.56
CA GLY A 300 -6.96 6.27 -22.25
C GLY A 300 -7.97 6.60 -21.16
N LYS A 301 -9.12 5.93 -21.20
CA LYS A 301 -10.34 6.24 -20.44
C LYS A 301 -10.52 5.38 -19.18
N LEU A 302 -9.86 4.23 -19.10
CA LEU A 302 -10.19 3.19 -18.12
C LEU A 302 -9.17 2.99 -16.98
N ASN A 303 -7.90 3.36 -17.14
CA ASN A 303 -6.84 2.88 -16.25
C ASN A 303 -6.12 3.99 -15.46
N ASP A 304 -6.35 4.00 -14.14
CA ASP A 304 -5.47 4.64 -13.14
C ASP A 304 -4.34 3.69 -12.67
N CYS A 305 -4.36 2.41 -13.04
CA CYS A 305 -3.41 1.40 -12.58
C CYS A 305 -3.13 0.32 -13.65
N ALA A 306 -1.89 -0.18 -13.69
CA ALA A 306 -1.51 -1.32 -14.53
C ALA A 306 -2.00 -2.64 -13.92
N ILE A 307 -2.92 -3.33 -14.58
CA ILE A 307 -3.36 -4.67 -14.20
C ILE A 307 -2.29 -5.68 -14.64
N ARG A 308 -1.48 -6.17 -13.71
CA ARG A 308 -0.60 -7.33 -13.94
C ARG A 308 -1.36 -8.61 -13.57
N LEU A 309 -1.69 -9.40 -14.58
CA LEU A 309 -2.16 -10.77 -14.37
C LEU A 309 -0.95 -11.70 -14.15
N PRO A 310 -1.04 -12.70 -13.25
CA PRO A 310 0.03 -13.68 -13.06
C PRO A 310 0.30 -14.45 -14.36
N SER A 311 1.56 -14.69 -14.68
CA SER A 311 1.97 -15.60 -15.76
C SER A 311 1.75 -17.07 -15.35
N GLU A 312 1.81 -18.02 -16.29
CA GLU A 312 1.75 -19.47 -15.96
C GLU A 312 2.88 -19.90 -15.01
N ASP A 313 4.02 -19.20 -15.05
CA ASP A 313 5.17 -19.43 -14.17
C ASP A 313 4.98 -18.76 -12.79
N ASP A 314 4.19 -17.68 -12.72
CA ASP A 314 3.86 -16.93 -11.49
C ASP A 314 2.49 -17.33 -10.89
N LYS A 315 1.84 -18.39 -11.38
CA LYS A 315 0.52 -18.81 -10.89
C LYS A 315 0.52 -19.20 -9.41
N TRP A 316 1.70 -19.53 -8.88
CA TRP A 316 1.89 -19.94 -7.50
C TRP A 316 2.57 -18.83 -6.70
N LEU A 317 1.81 -18.17 -5.83
CA LEU A 317 2.38 -17.30 -4.81
C LEU A 317 3.11 -18.13 -3.75
N SER A 318 4.43 -18.01 -3.69
CA SER A 318 5.27 -18.66 -2.67
C SER A 318 5.83 -17.63 -1.68
N PHE A 319 5.72 -17.95 -0.39
CA PHE A 319 6.29 -17.13 0.68
C PHE A 319 7.77 -17.51 0.87
N HIS A 320 8.69 -16.58 0.68
CA HIS A 320 10.12 -16.87 0.76
C HIS A 320 10.69 -16.73 2.18
N ASN A 321 10.07 -15.90 3.03
CA ASN A 321 10.52 -15.62 4.40
C ASN A 321 9.58 -16.23 5.44
N HIS A 322 9.51 -17.56 5.50
CA HIS A 322 8.63 -18.27 6.45
C HIS A 322 8.95 -18.01 7.93
N CYS A 323 10.19 -17.60 8.23
CA CYS A 323 10.68 -17.23 9.56
C CYS A 323 10.23 -15.83 10.03
N ARG A 324 9.64 -15.01 9.16
CA ARG A 324 9.08 -13.69 9.51
C ARG A 324 7.57 -13.71 9.76
N LYS A 325 7.00 -14.86 10.11
CA LYS A 325 5.59 -14.97 10.45
C LYS A 325 5.38 -14.53 11.88
N GLU A 326 4.43 -13.62 12.10
CA GLU A 326 3.88 -13.42 13.44
C GLU A 326 3.13 -14.68 13.87
N ARG A 327 3.45 -15.19 15.06
CA ARG A 327 2.58 -16.14 15.75
C ARG A 327 1.31 -15.38 16.10
N VAL A 328 0.18 -15.80 15.56
CA VAL A 328 -1.13 -15.29 15.98
C VAL A 328 -1.50 -16.04 17.25
N PRO A 329 -1.46 -15.42 18.45
CA PRO A 329 -2.04 -16.04 19.62
C PRO A 329 -3.55 -16.15 19.39
N PHE A 330 -4.09 -17.36 19.52
CA PHE A 330 -5.53 -17.54 19.67
C PHE A 330 -5.90 -17.10 21.10
N VAL A 331 -6.59 -15.97 21.21
CA VAL A 331 -7.17 -15.50 22.47
C VAL A 331 -8.68 -15.68 22.35
N VAL A 332 -9.24 -16.55 23.18
CA VAL A 332 -10.68 -16.70 23.34
C VAL A 332 -11.13 -15.59 24.28
N TYR A 333 -11.76 -14.54 23.73
CA TYR A 333 -12.42 -13.51 24.52
C TYR A 333 -13.84 -13.99 24.82
N ALA A 334 -14.14 -14.21 26.10
CA ALA A 334 -15.51 -14.37 26.58
C ALA A 334 -16.06 -12.99 26.90
N ASP A 335 -17.18 -12.64 26.28
CA ASP A 335 -17.85 -11.35 26.39
C ASP A 335 -19.15 -11.50 27.18
N LEU A 336 -19.48 -10.52 28.01
CA LEU A 336 -20.51 -10.60 29.06
C LEU A 336 -21.66 -9.59 28.84
N GLU A 337 -22.09 -9.39 27.59
CA GLU A 337 -23.18 -8.46 27.26
C GLU A 337 -24.45 -9.21 26.81
N ASP A 338 -25.64 -8.68 27.11
CA ASP A 338 -26.99 -9.29 26.87
C ASP A 338 -27.47 -10.29 27.93
N TYR A 339 -26.99 -10.15 29.18
CA TYR A 339 -27.62 -10.79 30.34
C TYR A 339 -29.00 -10.19 30.65
N THR A 340 -29.91 -11.00 31.20
CA THR A 340 -31.19 -10.52 31.72
C THR A 340 -30.97 -9.49 32.84
N VAL A 341 -31.89 -8.55 33.01
CA VAL A 341 -31.78 -7.48 34.04
C VAL A 341 -31.59 -8.07 35.45
N ASP A 342 -32.08 -9.30 35.66
CA ASP A 342 -32.07 -10.02 36.93
C ASP A 342 -30.93 -11.05 37.02
N ASN A 343 -29.85 -10.87 36.24
CA ASN A 343 -28.72 -11.80 36.26
C ASN A 343 -28.00 -11.79 37.62
N ALA A 344 -27.54 -12.96 38.07
CA ALA A 344 -26.87 -13.15 39.35
C ALA A 344 -25.56 -12.35 39.53
N TYR A 345 -25.08 -11.70 38.46
CA TYR A 345 -23.80 -11.02 38.40
C TYR A 345 -23.94 -9.48 38.33
N GLY A 346 -25.17 -8.95 38.30
CA GLY A 346 -25.44 -7.50 38.37
C GLY A 346 -25.03 -6.68 37.14
N PHE A 347 -24.81 -7.32 35.98
CA PHE A 347 -24.39 -6.60 34.76
C PHE A 347 -25.54 -5.80 34.13
N LEU A 348 -25.24 -4.55 33.73
CA LEU A 348 -26.18 -3.64 33.06
C LEU A 348 -26.46 -4.11 31.62
N ALA A 349 -27.74 -4.07 31.21
CA ALA A 349 -28.19 -4.51 29.90
C ALA A 349 -27.76 -3.53 28.77
N ASN A 350 -26.53 -3.66 28.26
CA ASN A 350 -26.02 -2.87 27.14
C ASN A 350 -26.42 -3.47 25.77
N LYS A 351 -27.71 -3.44 25.45
CA LYS A 351 -28.20 -4.06 24.21
C LYS A 351 -27.79 -3.25 22.97
N LYS A 352 -26.86 -3.78 22.17
CA LYS A 352 -26.51 -3.33 20.80
C LYS A 352 -25.84 -1.94 20.75
N VAL A 353 -24.94 -1.63 21.68
CA VAL A 353 -24.14 -0.40 21.60
C VAL A 353 -23.00 -0.58 20.58
N PRO A 354 -22.89 0.27 19.54
CA PRO A 354 -21.81 0.15 18.56
C PRO A 354 -20.43 0.32 19.20
N GLY A 355 -19.53 -0.62 18.95
CA GLY A 355 -18.14 -0.61 19.46
C GLY A 355 -17.88 -1.59 20.61
N PHE A 356 -18.95 -2.14 21.19
CA PHE A 356 -18.88 -3.24 22.15
C PHE A 356 -18.98 -4.58 21.44
N MET A 357 -18.36 -5.61 22.03
CA MET A 357 -18.57 -6.99 21.58
C MET A 357 -20.00 -7.40 21.94
N LYS A 358 -20.51 -8.44 21.28
CA LYS A 358 -21.85 -8.93 21.55
C LYS A 358 -21.74 -10.42 21.86
N ASP A 359 -22.37 -10.86 22.93
CA ASP A 359 -22.64 -12.29 23.12
C ASP A 359 -23.58 -12.79 22.00
N GLU A 360 -23.06 -13.66 21.13
CA GLU A 360 -23.86 -14.32 20.09
C GLU A 360 -24.92 -15.25 20.67
N ASN A 361 -24.74 -15.69 21.91
CA ASN A 361 -25.62 -16.61 22.61
C ASN A 361 -26.61 -15.92 23.56
N ASN A 362 -26.64 -14.59 23.65
CA ASN A 362 -27.59 -13.82 24.47
C ASN A 362 -27.72 -14.36 25.91
N GLY A 363 -26.61 -14.59 26.60
CA GLY A 363 -26.52 -15.11 27.96
C GLY A 363 -26.70 -16.62 28.11
N ALA A 364 -27.04 -17.34 27.03
CA ALA A 364 -27.22 -18.80 27.09
C ALA A 364 -25.88 -19.54 27.09
N VAL A 365 -25.74 -20.52 27.98
CA VAL A 365 -24.49 -21.27 28.16
C VAL A 365 -24.25 -22.18 26.95
N MET A 366 -23.10 -22.00 26.29
CA MET A 366 -22.60 -22.98 25.33
C MET A 366 -22.05 -24.17 26.09
N THR A 367 -22.73 -25.32 25.99
CA THR A 367 -22.35 -26.54 26.72
C THR A 367 -21.24 -27.29 26.00
N GLU A 368 -21.30 -27.32 24.67
CA GLU A 368 -20.37 -28.09 23.84
C GLU A 368 -20.01 -27.32 22.57
N PHE A 369 -18.74 -27.41 22.19
CA PHE A 369 -18.21 -26.85 20.95
C PHE A 369 -17.26 -27.84 20.29
N VAL A 370 -17.47 -28.09 19.00
CA VAL A 370 -16.59 -28.95 18.19
C VAL A 370 -16.17 -28.18 16.95
N GLY A 371 -14.88 -27.88 16.83
CA GLY A 371 -14.29 -27.21 15.67
C GLY A 371 -13.39 -28.16 14.90
N LEU A 372 -13.70 -28.41 13.63
CA LEU A 372 -12.87 -29.24 12.75
C LEU A 372 -11.87 -28.39 11.96
N ARG A 373 -12.34 -27.30 11.35
CA ARG A 373 -11.50 -26.35 10.60
C ARG A 373 -12.16 -24.98 10.49
N ALA A 374 -11.47 -24.03 9.87
CA ALA A 374 -12.03 -22.70 9.60
C ALA A 374 -13.37 -22.79 8.86
N LYS A 375 -14.42 -22.17 9.43
CA LYS A 375 -15.82 -22.21 8.95
C LYS A 375 -16.47 -23.61 8.96
N MET A 376 -15.94 -24.53 9.76
CA MET A 376 -16.50 -25.86 9.97
C MET A 376 -16.50 -26.22 11.45
N TYR A 377 -17.65 -26.05 12.10
CA TYR A 377 -17.82 -26.22 13.53
C TYR A 377 -19.28 -26.44 13.90
N ALA A 378 -19.51 -27.02 15.08
CA ALA A 378 -20.83 -27.13 15.70
C ALA A 378 -20.79 -26.66 17.15
N SER A 379 -21.88 -26.08 17.62
CA SER A 379 -22.04 -25.67 19.03
C SER A 379 -23.42 -26.02 19.54
N ARG A 380 -23.47 -26.55 20.76
CA ARG A 380 -24.69 -26.80 21.52
C ARG A 380 -24.82 -25.72 22.60
N VAL A 381 -25.98 -25.08 22.62
CA VAL A 381 -26.26 -23.97 23.52
C VAL A 381 -27.56 -24.27 24.25
N GLU A 382 -27.56 -24.11 25.56
CA GLU A 382 -28.72 -24.41 26.40
C GLU A 382 -29.95 -23.60 25.96
N GLY A 383 -31.10 -24.29 25.81
CA GLY A 383 -32.35 -23.66 25.37
C GLY A 383 -32.38 -23.23 23.88
N LYS A 384 -31.35 -23.56 23.08
CA LYS A 384 -31.27 -23.25 21.64
C LYS A 384 -31.05 -24.50 20.79
N LYS A 385 -31.38 -24.39 19.50
CA LYS A 385 -31.07 -25.44 18.53
C LYS A 385 -29.57 -25.46 18.22
N ASP A 386 -29.03 -26.65 17.99
CA ASP A 386 -27.64 -26.84 17.59
C ASP A 386 -27.27 -25.96 16.39
N ALA A 387 -26.23 -25.15 16.56
CA ALA A 387 -25.67 -24.37 15.47
C ALA A 387 -24.62 -25.23 14.76
N LYS A 388 -24.81 -25.44 13.45
CA LYS A 388 -23.93 -26.27 12.62
C LYS A 388 -23.43 -25.48 11.42
N LYS A 389 -22.12 -25.45 11.21
CA LYS A 389 -21.46 -24.84 10.07
C LYS A 389 -20.61 -25.88 9.36
N ALA A 390 -20.90 -26.09 8.08
CA ALA A 390 -20.09 -26.91 7.18
C ALA A 390 -19.72 -26.06 5.97
N LYS A 391 -18.42 -25.85 5.76
CA LYS A 391 -17.89 -25.03 4.69
C LYS A 391 -18.30 -25.59 3.32
N ASP A 392 -18.77 -24.74 2.42
CA ASP A 392 -19.15 -25.06 1.03
C ASP A 392 -20.32 -26.06 0.87
N VAL A 393 -21.04 -26.34 1.96
CA VAL A 393 -22.29 -27.13 2.00
C VAL A 393 -23.48 -26.21 2.20
N LYS A 394 -24.55 -26.41 1.41
CA LYS A 394 -25.80 -25.64 1.52
C LYS A 394 -26.44 -25.82 2.90
N SER A 395 -26.94 -24.73 3.46
CA SER A 395 -27.61 -24.71 4.78
C SER A 395 -28.76 -25.72 4.91
N SER A 396 -29.53 -25.91 3.85
CA SER A 396 -30.63 -26.90 3.81
C SER A 396 -30.13 -28.35 3.91
N VAL A 397 -28.95 -28.65 3.35
CA VAL A 397 -28.33 -29.97 3.43
C VAL A 397 -27.76 -30.20 4.82
N VAL A 398 -27.11 -29.18 5.41
CA VAL A 398 -26.64 -29.22 6.80
C VAL A 398 -27.78 -29.45 7.79
N ALA A 399 -28.92 -28.77 7.58
CA ALA A 399 -30.07 -28.90 8.46
C ALA A 399 -30.72 -30.30 8.41
N LYS A 400 -30.72 -30.96 7.24
CA LYS A 400 -31.42 -32.24 7.01
C LYS A 400 -30.55 -33.48 7.22
N SER A 401 -29.25 -33.40 6.95
CA SER A 401 -28.40 -34.59 6.77
C SER A 401 -27.14 -34.62 7.64
N ILE A 402 -26.93 -33.59 8.46
CA ILE A 402 -25.79 -33.50 9.37
C ILE A 402 -26.33 -33.26 10.77
N THR A 403 -25.95 -34.10 11.72
CA THR A 403 -26.28 -33.99 13.14
C THR A 403 -25.14 -33.33 13.92
N PHE A 404 -25.36 -33.01 15.20
CA PHE A 404 -24.27 -32.53 16.05
C PHE A 404 -23.23 -33.62 16.28
N GLU A 405 -23.66 -34.86 16.52
CA GLU A 405 -22.80 -36.03 16.80
C GLU A 405 -21.88 -36.42 15.63
N ASP A 406 -22.23 -36.02 14.41
CA ASP A 406 -21.36 -36.20 13.25
C ASP A 406 -20.01 -35.45 13.39
N TYR A 407 -19.96 -34.33 14.13
CA TYR A 407 -18.73 -33.55 14.32
C TYR A 407 -17.73 -34.21 15.29
N PRO A 408 -18.10 -34.62 16.51
CA PRO A 408 -17.18 -35.34 17.40
C PRO A 408 -16.79 -36.71 16.81
N CYS A 409 -17.69 -37.43 16.12
CA CYS A 409 -17.32 -38.65 15.40
C CYS A 409 -16.27 -38.36 14.30
N CYS A 410 -16.48 -37.32 13.49
CA CYS A 410 -15.51 -36.90 12.48
C CYS A 410 -14.13 -36.58 13.10
N LEU A 411 -14.12 -35.89 14.25
CA LEU A 411 -12.89 -35.51 14.95
C LEU A 411 -12.16 -36.70 15.59
N ASN A 412 -12.89 -37.53 16.34
CA ASN A 412 -12.31 -38.60 17.15
C ASN A 412 -11.92 -39.82 16.31
N ASP A 413 -12.75 -40.17 15.33
CA ASP A 413 -12.53 -41.36 14.48
C ASP A 413 -11.75 -41.01 13.21
N ALA A 414 -11.41 -39.73 13.01
CA ALA A 414 -10.76 -39.19 11.83
C ALA A 414 -11.49 -39.56 10.51
N ILE A 415 -12.82 -39.58 10.52
CA ILE A 415 -13.65 -39.99 9.39
C ILE A 415 -14.10 -38.77 8.56
N GLU A 416 -13.89 -38.82 7.25
CA GLU A 416 -14.47 -37.86 6.33
C GLU A 416 -15.92 -38.23 5.95
N MET A 417 -16.80 -37.25 5.96
CA MET A 417 -18.20 -37.44 5.59
C MET A 417 -18.52 -36.67 4.31
N THR A 418 -19.16 -37.31 3.34
CA THR A 418 -19.60 -36.68 2.11
C THR A 418 -21.12 -36.48 2.06
N ARG A 419 -21.58 -35.42 1.39
CA ARG A 419 -23.01 -35.15 1.16
C ARG A 419 -23.23 -34.70 -0.28
N ARG A 420 -24.35 -35.17 -0.85
CA ARG A 420 -24.83 -34.76 -2.16
C ARG A 420 -25.67 -33.50 -2.03
N GLN A 421 -25.42 -32.52 -2.89
CA GLN A 421 -26.20 -31.28 -2.94
C GLN A 421 -26.44 -30.84 -4.39
N PRO A 422 -27.63 -30.29 -4.71
CA PRO A 422 -27.85 -29.67 -6.01
C PRO A 422 -27.12 -28.32 -6.07
N CYS A 423 -26.46 -27.99 -7.17
CA CYS A 423 -25.86 -26.69 -7.44
C CYS A 423 -26.25 -26.21 -8.85
N ILE A 424 -26.24 -24.89 -9.05
CA ILE A 424 -26.41 -24.29 -10.37
C ILE A 424 -25.02 -23.87 -10.85
N ARG A 425 -24.62 -24.26 -12.06
CA ARG A 425 -23.36 -23.85 -12.67
C ARG A 425 -23.59 -23.34 -14.08
N SER A 426 -22.77 -22.38 -14.49
CA SER A 426 -22.71 -21.94 -15.88
C SER A 426 -21.49 -22.52 -16.58
N LYS A 427 -21.68 -23.06 -17.78
CA LYS A 427 -20.60 -23.46 -18.69
C LYS A 427 -20.91 -22.88 -20.06
N LEU A 428 -19.98 -22.10 -20.63
CA LEU A 428 -20.15 -21.41 -21.92
C LEU A 428 -21.46 -20.59 -21.98
N HIS A 429 -21.77 -19.86 -20.91
CA HIS A 429 -23.00 -19.06 -20.76
C HIS A 429 -24.33 -19.85 -20.70
N GLU A 430 -24.29 -21.19 -20.70
CA GLU A 430 -25.46 -22.02 -20.46
C GLU A 430 -25.53 -22.45 -19.00
N VAL A 431 -26.72 -22.42 -18.41
CA VAL A 431 -26.95 -22.68 -16.98
C VAL A 431 -27.51 -24.08 -16.78
N TYR A 432 -26.86 -24.86 -15.91
CA TYR A 432 -27.22 -26.24 -15.61
C TYR A 432 -27.47 -26.43 -14.11
N THR A 433 -28.48 -27.23 -13.77
CA THR A 433 -28.63 -27.77 -12.42
C THR A 433 -27.88 -29.10 -12.34
N ILE A 434 -26.83 -29.14 -11.54
CA ILE A 434 -25.94 -30.29 -11.40
C ILE A 434 -26.03 -30.80 -9.97
N SER A 435 -26.03 -32.11 -9.80
CA SER A 435 -25.91 -32.71 -8.48
C SER A 435 -24.44 -33.00 -8.18
N GLU A 436 -23.92 -32.39 -7.12
CA GLU A 436 -22.51 -32.46 -6.74
C GLU A 436 -22.37 -33.17 -5.39
N THR A 437 -21.47 -34.13 -5.28
CA THR A 437 -21.07 -34.75 -4.00
C THR A 437 -19.86 -34.01 -3.46
N LYS A 438 -19.95 -33.49 -2.23
CA LYS A 438 -18.87 -32.77 -1.55
C LYS A 438 -18.51 -33.42 -0.23
N ILE A 439 -17.25 -33.29 0.17
CA ILE A 439 -16.82 -33.55 1.55
C ILE A 439 -17.47 -32.50 2.44
N ALA A 440 -18.41 -32.94 3.28
CA ALA A 440 -19.21 -32.12 4.16
C ALA A 440 -18.52 -31.88 5.50
N LEU A 441 -17.87 -32.91 6.06
CA LEU A 441 -17.05 -32.83 7.27
C LEU A 441 -15.72 -33.55 7.00
N SER A 442 -14.62 -32.96 7.46
CA SER A 442 -13.29 -33.57 7.42
C SER A 442 -12.50 -33.10 8.64
N PRO A 443 -11.76 -34.01 9.31
CA PRO A 443 -10.89 -33.68 10.43
C PRO A 443 -9.58 -33.04 9.99
N HIS A 444 -9.29 -33.01 8.69
CA HIS A 444 -8.02 -32.55 8.15
C HIS A 444 -8.08 -31.06 7.78
N ASP A 445 -7.06 -30.30 8.21
CA ASP A 445 -6.81 -28.97 7.68
C ASP A 445 -6.03 -29.09 6.36
N ASP A 446 -6.74 -28.93 5.25
CA ASP A 446 -6.20 -28.95 3.89
C ASP A 446 -5.23 -27.79 3.61
N LYS A 447 -5.16 -26.77 4.48
CA LYS A 447 -4.32 -25.58 4.28
C LYS A 447 -3.02 -25.61 5.07
N ARG A 448 -2.93 -26.40 6.14
CA ARG A 448 -1.78 -26.43 7.04
C ARG A 448 -1.50 -27.85 7.52
N TYR A 449 -0.23 -28.21 7.57
CA TYR A 449 0.27 -29.44 8.17
C TYR A 449 0.22 -29.32 9.70
N ILE A 450 -0.57 -30.16 10.37
CA ILE A 450 -0.59 -30.26 11.83
C ILE A 450 0.63 -31.09 12.26
N VAL A 451 1.44 -30.56 13.18
CA VAL A 451 2.60 -31.29 13.71
C VAL A 451 2.09 -32.41 14.62
N SER A 452 2.48 -33.66 14.32
CA SER A 452 2.04 -34.82 15.12
C SER A 452 2.33 -34.64 16.60
N GLY A 453 1.33 -34.88 17.45
CA GLY A 453 1.43 -34.73 18.91
C GLY A 453 1.48 -33.29 19.42
N SER A 454 1.20 -32.28 18.58
CA SER A 454 1.18 -30.87 18.94
C SER A 454 -0.07 -30.16 18.39
N THR A 455 -0.39 -29.01 18.96
CA THR A 455 -1.41 -28.07 18.42
C THR A 455 -0.82 -27.10 17.39
N ASP A 456 0.50 -27.15 17.15
CA ASP A 456 1.18 -26.30 16.19
C ASP A 456 0.88 -26.73 14.74
N THR A 457 0.64 -25.73 13.89
CA THR A 457 0.40 -25.95 12.46
C THR A 457 1.45 -25.23 11.61
N LEU A 458 1.98 -25.94 10.61
CA LEU A 458 2.96 -25.46 9.64
C LEU A 458 2.32 -25.33 8.26
N PRO A 459 2.75 -24.40 7.39
CA PRO A 459 2.28 -24.41 6.01
C PRO A 459 2.84 -25.65 5.30
N TRP A 460 2.14 -26.08 4.24
CA TRP A 460 2.68 -27.04 3.30
C TRP A 460 4.00 -26.51 2.70
N GLY A 461 5.01 -27.39 2.60
CA GLY A 461 6.35 -27.04 2.10
C GLY A 461 7.33 -26.48 3.15
N HIS A 462 6.93 -26.35 4.41
CA HIS A 462 7.87 -25.99 5.48
C HIS A 462 8.97 -27.04 5.64
N TYR A 463 10.20 -26.64 5.94
CA TYR A 463 11.36 -27.55 6.05
C TYR A 463 11.18 -28.66 7.11
N ARG A 464 10.33 -28.42 8.12
CA ARG A 464 9.98 -29.41 9.16
C ARG A 464 8.82 -30.35 8.78
N CYS A 465 8.22 -30.16 7.60
CA CYS A 465 7.17 -31.03 7.04
C CYS A 465 7.73 -32.00 5.98
N LYS A 466 9.05 -32.13 5.87
CA LYS A 466 9.72 -33.06 4.96
C LYS A 466 9.99 -34.39 5.63
#